data_AF-A0A318P086-F1
#
_entry.id   AF-A0A318P086-F1
#
_cell.length_a   1.000
_cell.length_b   1.000
_cell.length_c   1.000
_cell.angle_alpha   90.00
_cell.angle_beta   90.00
_cell.angle_gamma   90.00
#
_symmetry.space_group_name_H-M   'P 1'
#
loop_
_entity.id
_entity.type
_entity.pdbx_description
1 polymer ?
#
loop_
_entity_poly.entity_id
_entity_poly.type
_entity_poly.pdbx_seq_one_letter_code
_entity_poly.pdbx_strand_id
1 'polypeptide(L)'
;MQQALDYFNQLNQDYLDVHRAKEDLFWQNYMGTGGDEVSARFSAAESVYKRFIGEPRRLAEIRRLLAGLEILPQDAQRDALQHGLNGWLRFFDCNAIEDAQAQTLLDQIISAEADLYTRRKANPVSHLNAAGQRVNASLGELLTNQATNENEDCRRSSQDALRELEQWLLHNGLPELISLRNRFARQMGFRNYFDYKVNKTERMTPEQLFAILDRFEQQTREANSRSLQQLAAEKGAQALEPWNLRYASAGDVTRQLDPYFPFAQSLERWINSFKRLHIGFRGAQMDLDLLVRPGKYENGFMHGPVPPFIQQGKWLPARINFTSLAQPDQVGSGAHGLNTLFHEGGHAAHFANICQNAPCFSQEFPPTSMAYAETQSMFCDSLLDDADWLKRYAKNAAGEPVPDALIEASIAARQPMRAFNERHILLVPYFEWALYQWEDEQRTPEAITALAREVESKILGISGSPRPTLAIPHLLSLESACSYQGYLLALMAVEQTRQFFLQRDGYLTDNPAIGPDLARHYWLPGNGVSHDDTLRSLTGEGFNPDYLAQACNQTVAQAWQEARQTIADAAARPQPAADFDLAAHIRVVDGDKVLADNAGGDEQMCRDFAAAINARLG
;
A
#
# COMPACT_ATOMS: atom_id res chain seq x y z
N MET A 1 -19.03 29.81 -21.27
CA MET A 1 -19.48 28.50 -20.74
C MET A 1 -19.28 27.37 -21.75
N GLN A 2 -19.89 27.39 -22.95
CA GLN A 2 -19.81 26.28 -23.92
C GLN A 2 -18.37 25.86 -24.25
N GLN A 3 -17.49 26.81 -24.58
CA GLN A 3 -16.08 26.52 -24.86
C GLN A 3 -15.37 25.75 -23.72
N ALA A 4 -15.65 26.10 -22.46
CA ALA A 4 -15.05 25.44 -21.30
C ALA A 4 -15.61 24.03 -21.12
N LEU A 5 -16.90 23.83 -21.39
CA LEU A 5 -17.55 22.52 -21.36
C LEU A 5 -17.00 21.60 -22.46
N ASP A 6 -16.83 22.12 -23.68
CA ASP A 6 -16.27 21.37 -24.81
C ASP A 6 -14.83 20.95 -24.50
N TYR A 7 -14.01 21.88 -23.98
CA TYR A 7 -12.65 21.58 -23.54
C TYR A 7 -12.61 20.50 -22.45
N PHE A 8 -13.46 20.62 -21.42
CA PHE A 8 -13.52 19.65 -20.32
C PHE A 8 -13.89 18.25 -20.80
N ASN A 9 -14.91 18.15 -21.66
CA ASN A 9 -15.33 16.87 -22.23
C ASN A 9 -14.25 16.24 -23.13
N GLN A 10 -13.59 17.06 -23.96
CA GLN A 10 -12.50 16.59 -24.80
C GLN A 10 -11.32 16.12 -23.96
N LEU A 11 -10.95 16.87 -22.91
CA LEU A 11 -9.85 16.52 -22.02
C LEU A 11 -10.11 15.18 -21.30
N ASN A 12 -11.35 14.95 -20.85
CA ASN A 12 -11.74 13.66 -20.27
C ASN A 12 -11.54 12.51 -21.28
N GLN A 13 -11.96 12.70 -22.53
CA GLN A 13 -11.83 11.68 -23.56
C GLN A 13 -10.37 11.44 -23.96
N ASP A 14 -9.60 12.50 -24.19
CA ASP A 14 -8.17 12.43 -24.54
C ASP A 14 -7.40 11.65 -23.46
N TYR A 15 -7.69 11.91 -22.18
CA TYR A 15 -7.09 11.17 -21.08
C TYR A 15 -7.45 9.68 -21.12
N LEU A 16 -8.73 9.34 -21.29
CA LEU A 16 -9.16 7.94 -21.33
C LEU A 16 -8.47 7.17 -22.46
N ASP A 17 -8.30 7.81 -23.62
CA ASP A 17 -7.67 7.18 -24.78
C ASP A 17 -6.20 6.84 -24.50
N VAL A 18 -5.43 7.79 -23.95
CA VAL A 18 -4.01 7.56 -23.63
C VAL A 18 -3.81 6.65 -22.42
N HIS A 19 -4.64 6.78 -21.38
CA HIS A 19 -4.60 5.99 -20.17
C HIS A 19 -4.92 4.53 -20.49
N ARG A 20 -6.09 4.26 -21.07
CA ARG A 20 -6.52 2.89 -21.36
C ARG A 20 -5.56 2.17 -22.29
N ALA A 21 -5.04 2.85 -23.32
CA ALA A 21 -4.06 2.24 -24.22
C ALA A 21 -2.78 1.82 -23.48
N LYS A 22 -2.29 2.66 -22.56
CA LYS A 22 -1.15 2.35 -21.70
C LYS A 22 -1.44 1.19 -20.76
N GLU A 23 -2.60 1.22 -20.12
CA GLU A 23 -2.99 0.28 -19.08
C GLU A 23 -3.34 -1.12 -19.59
N ASP A 24 -4.07 -1.23 -20.70
CA ASP A 24 -4.35 -2.52 -21.32
C ASP A 24 -3.02 -3.22 -21.73
N LEU A 25 -2.00 -2.45 -22.17
CA LEU A 25 -0.66 -2.95 -22.49
C LEU A 25 0.20 -3.22 -21.24
N PHE A 26 0.08 -2.40 -20.20
CA PHE A 26 0.74 -2.60 -18.91
C PHE A 26 0.37 -3.98 -18.35
N TRP A 27 -0.92 -4.29 -18.31
CA TRP A 27 -1.40 -5.58 -17.81
C TRP A 27 -0.82 -6.75 -18.62
N GLN A 28 -0.83 -6.68 -19.96
CA GLN A 28 -0.25 -7.73 -20.80
C GLN A 28 1.25 -7.92 -20.53
N ASN A 29 2.00 -6.82 -20.49
CA ASN A 29 3.44 -6.84 -20.25
C ASN A 29 3.77 -7.44 -18.88
N TYR A 30 3.04 -7.04 -17.83
CA TYR A 30 3.30 -7.49 -16.45
C TYR A 30 2.78 -8.89 -16.18
N MET A 31 1.69 -9.33 -16.80
CA MET A 31 1.18 -10.70 -16.65
C MET A 31 1.90 -11.71 -17.55
N GLY A 32 2.85 -11.26 -18.38
CA GLY A 32 3.55 -12.10 -19.33
C GLY A 32 2.61 -12.70 -20.38
N THR A 33 1.60 -11.94 -20.82
CA THR A 33 0.63 -12.37 -21.84
C THR A 33 0.79 -11.58 -23.14
N GLY A 34 0.25 -12.12 -24.23
CA GLY A 34 0.45 -11.57 -25.57
C GLY A 34 1.74 -12.05 -26.24
N GLY A 35 2.24 -11.27 -27.21
CA GLY A 35 3.44 -11.60 -27.99
C GLY A 35 4.64 -10.69 -27.69
N ASP A 36 5.79 -11.01 -28.28
CA ASP A 36 7.09 -10.34 -28.03
C ASP A 36 7.05 -8.81 -28.26
N GLU A 37 6.14 -8.30 -29.08
CA GLU A 37 5.98 -6.87 -29.35
C GLU A 37 5.30 -6.08 -28.21
N VAL A 38 4.68 -6.75 -27.23
CA VAL A 38 3.91 -6.09 -26.15
C VAL A 38 4.78 -5.12 -25.37
N SER A 39 6.01 -5.50 -25.03
CA SER A 39 6.92 -4.65 -24.25
C SER A 39 7.23 -3.34 -24.98
N ALA A 40 7.56 -3.42 -26.27
CA ALA A 40 7.85 -2.23 -27.09
C ALA A 40 6.61 -1.33 -27.26
N ARG A 41 5.43 -1.94 -27.46
CA ARG A 41 4.16 -1.20 -27.55
C ARG A 41 3.81 -0.53 -26.22
N PHE A 42 4.02 -1.21 -25.10
CA PHE A 42 3.82 -0.67 -23.76
C PHE A 42 4.72 0.56 -23.53
N SER A 43 6.03 0.47 -23.81
CA SER A 43 6.95 1.61 -23.67
C SER A 43 6.56 2.80 -24.54
N ALA A 44 6.06 2.56 -25.76
CA ALA A 44 5.56 3.62 -26.64
C ALA A 44 4.29 4.27 -26.07
N ALA A 45 3.32 3.49 -25.59
CA ALA A 45 2.10 3.99 -24.99
C ALA A 45 2.38 4.75 -23.67
N GLU A 46 3.30 4.25 -22.85
CA GLU A 46 3.78 4.91 -21.65
C GLU A 46 4.40 6.28 -21.94
N SER A 47 5.20 6.37 -23.01
CA SER A 47 5.78 7.65 -23.46
C SER A 47 4.70 8.64 -23.92
N VAL A 48 3.63 8.17 -24.56
CA VAL A 48 2.49 9.01 -24.96
C VAL A 48 1.75 9.52 -23.71
N TYR A 49 1.45 8.62 -22.77
CA TYR A 49 0.80 8.97 -21.50
C TYR A 49 1.63 9.97 -20.69
N LYS A 50 2.92 9.72 -20.49
CA LYS A 50 3.84 10.61 -19.76
C LYS A 50 3.90 12.01 -20.38
N ARG A 51 3.96 12.12 -21.72
CA ARG A 51 3.88 13.40 -22.43
C ARG A 51 2.54 14.11 -22.23
N PHE A 52 1.44 13.36 -22.19
CA PHE A 52 0.11 13.93 -21.97
C PHE A 52 0.01 14.54 -20.56
N ILE A 53 0.33 13.78 -19.52
CA ILE A 53 0.17 14.21 -18.13
C ILE A 53 1.18 15.31 -17.73
N GLY A 54 2.33 15.36 -18.42
CA GLY A 54 3.39 16.33 -18.19
C GLY A 54 3.28 17.61 -19.03
N GLU A 55 2.18 17.86 -19.74
CA GLU A 55 2.05 19.02 -20.63
C GLU A 55 1.77 20.32 -19.86
N PRO A 56 2.75 21.25 -19.71
CA PRO A 56 2.59 22.44 -18.88
C PRO A 56 1.57 23.44 -19.43
N ARG A 57 1.31 23.45 -20.76
CA ARG A 57 0.32 24.37 -21.35
C ARG A 57 -1.09 24.13 -20.79
N ARG A 58 -1.41 22.90 -20.37
CA ARG A 58 -2.72 22.56 -19.79
C ARG A 58 -3.03 23.38 -18.54
N LEU A 59 -2.03 23.67 -17.72
CA LEU A 59 -2.20 24.47 -16.51
C LEU A 59 -2.69 25.89 -16.84
N ALA A 60 -2.01 26.58 -17.76
CA ALA A 60 -2.40 27.92 -18.19
C ALA A 60 -3.77 27.93 -18.90
N GLU A 61 -4.06 26.93 -19.73
CA GLU A 61 -5.35 26.78 -20.41
C GLU A 61 -6.50 26.65 -19.41
N ILE A 62 -6.37 25.75 -18.42
CA ILE A 62 -7.39 25.48 -17.41
C ILE A 62 -7.59 26.70 -16.50
N ARG A 63 -6.52 27.35 -16.02
CA ARG A 63 -6.62 28.56 -15.18
C ARG A 63 -7.40 29.68 -15.88
N ARG A 64 -7.17 29.88 -17.19
CA ARG A 64 -7.92 30.86 -18.00
C ARG A 64 -9.39 30.51 -18.14
N LEU A 65 -9.72 29.23 -18.34
CA LEU A 65 -11.12 28.77 -18.40
C LEU A 65 -11.83 28.98 -17.05
N LEU A 66 -11.16 28.65 -15.94
CA LEU A 66 -11.68 28.87 -14.59
C LEU A 66 -11.98 30.35 -14.32
N ALA A 67 -11.03 31.25 -14.61
CA ALA A 67 -11.25 32.69 -14.47
C ALA A 67 -12.43 33.20 -15.32
N GLY A 68 -12.63 32.63 -16.51
CA GLY A 68 -13.79 32.94 -17.36
C GLY A 68 -15.12 32.38 -16.84
N LEU A 69 -15.11 31.36 -15.99
CA LEU A 69 -16.31 30.82 -15.33
C LEU A 69 -16.68 31.63 -14.09
N GLU A 70 -15.69 32.15 -13.34
CA GLU A 70 -15.91 32.93 -12.11
C GLU A 70 -16.73 34.21 -12.34
N ILE A 71 -16.64 34.80 -13.53
CA ILE A 71 -17.41 36.00 -13.90
C ILE A 71 -18.87 35.71 -14.28
N LEU A 72 -19.24 34.44 -14.46
CA LEU A 72 -20.60 34.06 -14.84
C LEU A 72 -21.49 33.91 -13.59
N PRO A 73 -22.82 34.15 -13.70
CA PRO A 73 -23.76 33.91 -12.62
C PRO A 73 -23.67 32.47 -12.10
N GLN A 74 -23.94 32.30 -10.80
CA GLN A 74 -23.90 30.98 -10.18
C GLN A 74 -25.07 30.12 -10.60
N ASP A 75 -24.75 28.93 -11.10
CA ASP A 75 -25.68 27.86 -11.34
C ASP A 75 -24.98 26.49 -11.20
N ALA A 76 -25.79 25.43 -11.12
CA ALA A 76 -25.30 24.07 -10.90
C ALA A 76 -24.40 23.55 -12.04
N GLN A 77 -24.61 24.00 -13.28
CA GLN A 77 -23.82 23.56 -14.43
C GLN A 77 -22.43 24.20 -14.41
N ARG A 78 -22.36 25.50 -14.11
CA ARG A 78 -21.11 26.23 -13.91
C ARG A 78 -20.31 25.62 -12.76
N ASP A 79 -20.94 25.38 -11.62
CA ASP A 79 -20.27 24.87 -10.41
C ASP A 79 -19.71 23.46 -10.64
N ALA A 80 -20.46 22.58 -11.31
CA ALA A 80 -19.97 21.26 -11.69
C ALA A 80 -18.79 21.33 -12.67
N LEU A 81 -18.83 22.25 -13.63
CA LEU A 81 -17.73 22.45 -14.58
C LEU A 81 -16.47 23.00 -13.90
N GLN A 82 -16.63 23.95 -12.97
CA GLN A 82 -15.52 24.47 -12.16
C GLN A 82 -14.90 23.36 -11.30
N HIS A 83 -15.72 22.52 -10.65
CA HIS A 83 -15.25 21.35 -9.90
C HIS A 83 -14.37 20.43 -10.76
N GLY A 84 -14.87 20.03 -11.93
CA GLY A 84 -14.13 19.15 -12.84
C GLY A 84 -12.82 19.76 -13.35
N LEU A 85 -12.83 21.05 -13.70
CA LEU A 85 -11.64 21.78 -14.15
C LEU A 85 -10.62 21.97 -13.01
N ASN A 86 -11.06 22.19 -11.77
CA ASN A 86 -10.18 22.24 -10.61
C ASN A 86 -9.53 20.87 -10.33
N GLY A 87 -10.26 19.77 -10.53
CA GLY A 87 -9.69 18.42 -10.49
C GLY A 87 -8.58 18.23 -11.51
N TRP A 88 -8.80 18.62 -12.77
CA TRP A 88 -7.77 18.59 -13.80
C TRP A 88 -6.59 19.52 -13.51
N LEU A 89 -6.86 20.73 -12.99
CA LEU A 89 -5.81 21.66 -12.60
C LEU A 89 -4.88 21.00 -11.57
N ARG A 90 -5.46 20.36 -10.54
CA ARG A 90 -4.70 19.64 -9.52
C ARG A 90 -3.95 18.45 -10.08
N PHE A 91 -4.56 17.69 -10.99
CA PHE A 91 -3.90 16.57 -11.66
C PHE A 91 -2.65 17.03 -12.43
N PHE A 92 -2.76 18.06 -13.27
CA PHE A 92 -1.61 18.59 -14.01
C PHE A 92 -0.59 19.27 -13.08
N ASP A 93 -1.02 19.93 -12.01
CA ASP A 93 -0.12 20.55 -11.02
C ASP A 93 0.78 19.50 -10.33
N CYS A 94 0.25 18.29 -10.16
CA CYS A 94 1.02 17.16 -9.65
C CYS A 94 1.95 16.52 -10.70
N ASN A 95 1.76 16.72 -12.00
CA ASN A 95 2.44 15.92 -13.02
C ASN A 95 3.29 16.74 -14.01
N ALA A 96 2.98 18.03 -14.20
CA ALA A 96 3.69 18.93 -15.10
C ALA A 96 4.57 19.91 -14.31
N ILE A 97 5.69 20.31 -14.94
CA ILE A 97 6.60 21.33 -14.41
C ILE A 97 6.61 22.51 -15.37
N GLU A 98 6.11 23.67 -14.91
CA GLU A 98 6.05 24.90 -15.75
C GLU A 98 7.40 25.61 -15.87
N ASP A 99 8.23 25.53 -14.82
CA ASP A 99 9.53 26.20 -14.77
C ASP A 99 10.61 25.39 -15.51
N ALA A 100 11.22 25.97 -16.54
CA ALA A 100 12.20 25.28 -17.37
C ALA A 100 13.49 24.89 -16.60
N GLN A 101 13.87 25.65 -15.57
CA GLN A 101 15.01 25.31 -14.73
C GLN A 101 14.69 24.12 -13.83
N ALA A 102 13.49 24.10 -13.24
CA ALA A 102 12.99 22.96 -12.48
C ALA A 102 12.87 21.71 -13.34
N GLN A 103 12.40 21.83 -14.59
CA GLN A 103 12.37 20.69 -15.51
C GLN A 103 13.79 20.15 -15.79
N THR A 104 14.76 21.03 -16.01
CA THR A 104 16.17 20.62 -16.20
C THR A 104 16.72 19.89 -14.97
N LEU A 105 16.39 20.36 -13.76
CA LEU A 105 16.76 19.68 -12.51
C LEU A 105 16.09 18.32 -12.37
N LEU A 106 14.83 18.20 -12.74
CA LEU A 106 14.10 16.93 -12.76
C LEU A 106 14.75 15.92 -13.72
N ASP A 107 15.11 16.36 -14.93
CA ASP A 107 15.81 15.51 -15.90
C ASP A 107 17.18 15.03 -15.36
N GLN A 108 17.90 15.90 -14.63
CA GLN A 108 19.14 15.53 -13.94
C GLN A 108 18.90 14.48 -12.84
N ILE A 109 17.83 14.62 -12.07
CA ILE A 109 17.46 13.62 -11.04
C ILE A 109 17.15 12.27 -11.70
N ILE A 110 16.33 12.26 -12.76
CA ILE A 110 15.98 11.04 -13.50
C ILE A 110 17.24 10.37 -14.05
N SER A 111 18.16 11.14 -14.64
CA SER A 111 19.42 10.60 -15.16
C SER A 111 20.32 10.04 -14.06
N ALA A 112 20.45 10.75 -12.92
CA ALA A 112 21.28 10.31 -11.80
C ALA A 112 20.73 9.04 -11.15
N GLU A 113 19.41 8.94 -11.03
CA GLU A 113 18.73 7.76 -10.52
C GLU A 113 18.90 6.55 -11.45
N ALA A 114 18.69 6.73 -12.76
CA ALA A 114 18.89 5.66 -13.75
C ALA A 114 20.34 5.13 -13.77
N ASP A 115 21.32 6.04 -13.66
CA ASP A 115 22.73 5.68 -13.53
C ASP A 115 23.02 4.90 -12.24
N LEU A 116 22.51 5.38 -11.10
CA LEU A 116 22.66 4.71 -9.80
C LEU A 116 22.04 3.30 -9.84
N TYR A 117 20.84 3.14 -10.40
CA TYR A 117 20.21 1.82 -10.57
C TYR A 117 21.01 0.90 -11.49
N THR A 118 21.55 1.42 -12.59
CA THR A 118 22.40 0.66 -13.51
C THR A 118 23.65 0.15 -12.79
N ARG A 119 24.35 1.02 -12.06
CA ARG A 119 25.52 0.65 -11.25
C ARG A 119 25.14 -0.32 -10.11
N ARG A 120 23.98 -0.16 -9.49
CA ARG A 120 23.47 -1.04 -8.44
C ARG A 120 23.20 -2.45 -8.95
N LYS A 121 22.62 -2.58 -10.15
CA LYS A 121 22.37 -3.87 -10.81
C LYS A 121 23.67 -4.61 -11.13
N ALA A 122 24.74 -3.87 -11.41
CA ALA A 122 26.07 -4.43 -11.63
C ALA A 122 26.83 -4.79 -10.33
N ASN A 123 26.29 -4.46 -9.14
CA ASN A 123 26.91 -4.73 -7.84
C ASN A 123 26.05 -5.71 -7.00
N PRO A 124 25.99 -7.01 -7.33
CA PRO A 124 25.17 -7.96 -6.59
C PRO A 124 25.62 -8.06 -5.12
N VAL A 125 24.66 -8.23 -4.22
CA VAL A 125 24.93 -8.52 -2.80
C VAL A 125 24.90 -10.02 -2.58
N SER A 126 25.60 -10.51 -1.54
CA SER A 126 25.71 -11.94 -1.27
C SER A 126 25.69 -12.25 0.23
N HIS A 127 25.18 -13.42 0.61
CA HIS A 127 25.16 -13.91 2.00
C HIS A 127 25.63 -15.36 2.10
N LEU A 128 25.72 -15.89 3.31
CA LEU A 128 25.80 -17.33 3.54
C LEU A 128 24.38 -17.92 3.59
N ASN A 129 24.15 -18.95 2.79
CA ASN A 129 22.95 -19.78 2.86
C ASN A 129 23.04 -20.79 4.02
N ALA A 130 21.98 -21.59 4.24
CA ALA A 130 21.93 -22.61 5.29
C ALA A 130 23.03 -23.70 5.17
N ALA A 131 23.61 -23.91 3.99
CA ALA A 131 24.73 -24.83 3.77
C ALA A 131 26.10 -24.17 4.04
N GLY A 132 26.13 -22.91 4.49
CA GLY A 132 27.37 -22.15 4.73
C GLY A 132 28.07 -21.70 3.44
N GLN A 133 27.37 -21.69 2.30
CA GLN A 133 27.93 -21.29 1.00
C GLN A 133 27.60 -19.83 0.72
N ARG A 134 28.57 -19.09 0.16
CA ARG A 134 28.38 -17.72 -0.31
C ARG A 134 27.56 -17.72 -1.60
N VAL A 135 26.38 -17.11 -1.58
CA VAL A 135 25.49 -17.03 -2.75
C VAL A 135 25.00 -15.60 -2.97
N ASN A 136 24.75 -15.23 -4.23
CA ASN A 136 24.09 -13.96 -4.56
C ASN A 136 22.67 -13.96 -4.01
N ALA A 137 22.20 -12.79 -3.59
CA ALA A 137 20.88 -12.62 -3.02
C ALA A 137 20.26 -11.27 -3.42
N SER A 138 18.95 -11.24 -3.50
CA SER A 138 18.12 -10.04 -3.46
C SER A 138 18.02 -9.47 -2.04
N LEU A 139 17.56 -8.23 -1.89
CA LEU A 139 17.33 -7.64 -0.56
C LEU A 139 16.28 -8.42 0.24
N GLY A 140 15.25 -8.95 -0.42
CA GLY A 140 14.24 -9.79 0.20
C GLY A 140 14.86 -11.07 0.78
N GLU A 141 15.68 -11.77 0.00
CA GLU A 141 16.38 -12.98 0.45
C GLU A 141 17.35 -12.71 1.60
N LEU A 142 18.02 -11.56 1.64
CA LEU A 142 18.84 -11.16 2.79
C LEU A 142 18.01 -11.09 4.07
N LEU A 143 16.86 -10.40 4.02
CA LEU A 143 15.94 -10.21 5.16
C LEU A 143 15.28 -11.54 5.57
N THR A 144 14.87 -12.37 4.60
CA THR A 144 14.33 -13.72 4.88
C THR A 144 15.37 -14.58 5.58
N ASN A 145 16.62 -14.60 5.08
CA ASN A 145 17.69 -15.36 5.72
C ASN A 145 17.98 -14.87 7.15
N GLN A 146 17.91 -13.56 7.42
CA GLN A 146 18.00 -13.04 8.79
C GLN A 146 16.84 -13.48 9.69
N ALA A 147 15.64 -13.62 9.14
CA ALA A 147 14.45 -13.96 9.93
C ALA A 147 14.31 -15.46 10.19
N THR A 148 14.86 -16.34 9.34
CA THR A 148 14.54 -17.78 9.37
C THR A 148 15.75 -18.69 9.53
N ASN A 149 16.98 -18.24 9.25
CA ASN A 149 18.14 -19.13 9.28
C ASN A 149 18.56 -19.41 10.73
N GLU A 150 18.68 -20.70 11.09
CA GLU A 150 19.06 -21.14 12.43
C GLU A 150 20.51 -20.78 12.80
N ASN A 151 21.40 -20.66 11.80
CA ASN A 151 22.81 -20.33 12.00
C ASN A 151 23.03 -18.80 12.10
N GLU A 152 23.57 -18.35 13.24
CA GLU A 152 23.83 -16.93 13.49
C GLU A 152 24.81 -16.30 12.51
N ASP A 153 25.88 -17.00 12.11
CA ASP A 153 26.85 -16.46 11.15
C ASP A 153 26.20 -16.22 9.78
N CYS A 154 25.22 -17.06 9.42
CA CYS A 154 24.45 -16.86 8.20
C CYS A 154 23.58 -15.61 8.31
N ARG A 155 22.87 -15.43 9.42
CA ARG A 155 22.07 -14.21 9.68
C ARG A 155 22.95 -12.94 9.68
N ARG A 156 24.10 -12.99 10.36
CA ARG A 156 25.06 -11.89 10.43
C ARG A 156 25.57 -11.52 9.06
N SER A 157 25.89 -12.51 8.22
CA SER A 157 26.36 -12.26 6.86
C SER A 157 25.36 -11.50 5.98
N SER A 158 24.05 -11.69 6.20
CA SER A 158 23.02 -10.87 5.55
C SER A 158 23.03 -9.43 6.05
N GLN A 159 23.24 -9.21 7.36
CA GLN A 159 23.33 -7.86 7.92
C GLN A 159 24.54 -7.12 7.37
N ASP A 160 25.68 -7.78 7.31
CA ASP A 160 26.92 -7.22 6.76
C ASP A 160 26.70 -6.80 5.30
N ALA A 161 26.07 -7.65 4.48
CA ALA A 161 25.74 -7.33 3.09
C ALA A 161 24.79 -6.12 2.97
N LEU A 162 23.82 -5.96 3.88
CA LEU A 162 22.96 -4.77 3.92
C LEU A 162 23.74 -3.51 4.32
N ARG A 163 24.66 -3.59 5.29
CA ARG A 163 25.51 -2.46 5.71
C ARG A 163 26.53 -2.08 4.64
N GLU A 164 27.12 -3.06 3.96
CA GLU A 164 27.99 -2.84 2.79
C GLU A 164 27.25 -2.11 1.67
N LEU A 165 25.97 -2.46 1.44
CA LEU A 165 25.14 -1.74 0.49
C LEU A 165 24.92 -0.27 0.88
N GLU A 166 24.68 0.04 2.16
CA GLU A 166 24.56 1.43 2.61
C GLU A 166 25.83 2.22 2.24
N GLN A 167 27.00 1.67 2.55
CA GLN A 167 28.27 2.30 2.25
C GLN A 167 28.49 2.43 0.75
N TRP A 168 28.14 1.41 -0.03
CA TRP A 168 28.21 1.48 -1.48
C TRP A 168 27.35 2.64 -2.02
N LEU A 169 26.10 2.77 -1.59
CA LEU A 169 25.20 3.85 -2.04
C LEU A 169 25.77 5.24 -1.72
N LEU A 170 26.28 5.42 -0.51
CA LEU A 170 26.86 6.70 -0.06
C LEU A 170 28.09 7.12 -0.86
N HIS A 171 28.88 6.17 -1.35
CA HIS A 171 30.07 6.44 -2.17
C HIS A 171 29.80 6.41 -3.68
N ASN A 172 28.55 6.15 -4.10
CA ASN A 172 28.19 5.95 -5.50
C ASN A 172 27.04 6.85 -5.98
N GLY A 173 26.75 7.98 -5.36
CA GLY A 173 25.85 8.98 -5.94
C GLY A 173 24.61 9.32 -5.12
N LEU A 174 24.38 8.64 -3.99
CA LEU A 174 23.23 8.97 -3.15
C LEU A 174 23.30 10.40 -2.57
N PRO A 175 24.43 10.89 -2.03
CA PRO A 175 24.53 12.27 -1.54
C PRO A 175 24.25 13.31 -2.64
N GLU A 176 24.79 13.11 -3.85
CA GLU A 176 24.58 13.99 -5.00
C GLU A 176 23.11 14.00 -5.45
N LEU A 177 22.46 12.83 -5.46
CA LEU A 177 21.04 12.70 -5.78
C LEU A 177 20.16 13.48 -4.79
N ILE A 178 20.50 13.43 -3.50
CA ILE A 178 19.81 14.21 -2.45
C ILE A 178 20.00 15.72 -2.68
N SER A 179 21.22 16.16 -3.04
CA SER A 179 21.48 17.58 -3.36
C SER A 179 20.69 18.05 -4.57
N LEU A 180 20.61 17.25 -5.64
CA LEU A 180 19.80 17.55 -6.82
C LEU A 180 18.32 17.68 -6.46
N ARG A 181 17.79 16.75 -5.65
CA ARG A 181 16.42 16.79 -5.13
C ARG A 181 16.12 18.05 -4.33
N ASN A 182 17.03 18.48 -3.45
CA ASN A 182 16.88 19.72 -2.69
C ASN A 182 16.91 20.97 -3.57
N ARG A 183 17.81 21.02 -4.55
CA ARG A 183 17.82 22.12 -5.54
C ARG A 183 16.52 22.19 -6.32
N PHE A 184 16.02 21.04 -6.79
CA PHE A 184 14.73 20.95 -7.48
C PHE A 184 13.58 21.48 -6.59
N ALA A 185 13.48 21.00 -5.35
CA ALA A 185 12.43 21.42 -4.44
C ALA A 185 12.47 22.92 -4.14
N ARG A 186 13.66 23.49 -3.94
CA ARG A 186 13.87 24.93 -3.75
C ARG A 186 13.44 25.74 -4.99
N GLN A 187 13.73 25.25 -6.19
CA GLN A 187 13.26 25.88 -7.44
C GLN A 187 11.73 25.83 -7.55
N MET A 188 11.10 24.75 -7.07
CA MET A 188 9.65 24.61 -7.00
C MET A 188 9.00 25.43 -5.87
N GLY A 189 9.78 26.18 -5.08
CA GLY A 189 9.29 27.05 -4.01
C GLY A 189 9.18 26.41 -2.62
N PHE A 190 9.76 25.23 -2.41
CA PHE A 190 9.73 24.49 -1.13
C PHE A 190 11.07 24.58 -0.39
N ARG A 191 11.08 24.33 0.92
CA ARG A 191 12.31 24.43 1.73
C ARG A 191 13.35 23.38 1.34
N ASN A 192 12.86 22.15 1.13
CA ASN A 192 13.65 20.97 0.80
C ASN A 192 12.74 19.91 0.13
N TYR A 193 13.33 18.80 -0.31
CA TYR A 193 12.60 17.77 -1.05
C TYR A 193 11.53 17.03 -0.22
N PHE A 194 11.75 16.87 1.08
CA PHE A 194 10.75 16.28 1.98
C PHE A 194 9.49 17.16 2.07
N ASP A 195 9.68 18.48 2.25
CA ASP A 195 8.61 19.47 2.25
C ASP A 195 7.81 19.46 0.93
N TYR A 196 8.51 19.40 -0.21
CA TYR A 196 7.88 19.24 -1.53
C TYR A 196 7.02 17.98 -1.61
N LYS A 197 7.55 16.81 -1.24
CA LYS A 197 6.84 15.54 -1.36
C LYS A 197 5.61 15.47 -0.46
N VAL A 198 5.74 15.84 0.81
CA VAL A 198 4.61 15.79 1.77
C VAL A 198 3.48 16.73 1.34
N ASN A 199 3.77 17.96 0.92
CA ASN A 199 2.73 18.87 0.42
C ASN A 199 2.04 18.34 -0.85
N LYS A 200 2.83 17.72 -1.74
CA LYS A 200 2.32 17.24 -3.02
C LYS A 200 1.43 16.00 -2.86
N THR A 201 1.87 15.01 -2.08
CA THR A 201 1.19 13.71 -1.96
C THR A 201 0.13 13.70 -0.85
N GLU A 202 0.45 14.28 0.31
CA GLU A 202 -0.40 14.19 1.50
C GLU A 202 -1.26 15.44 1.75
N ARG A 203 -1.00 16.55 1.03
CA ARG A 203 -1.65 17.86 1.23
C ARG A 203 -1.52 18.38 2.67
N MET A 204 -0.38 18.12 3.30
CA MET A 204 -0.03 18.61 4.63
C MET A 204 1.37 19.21 4.63
N THR A 205 1.68 20.02 5.63
CA THR A 205 3.06 20.47 5.87
C THR A 205 3.84 19.42 6.68
N PRO A 206 5.18 19.40 6.61
CA PRO A 206 6.00 18.58 7.49
C PRO A 206 5.67 18.77 8.98
N GLU A 207 5.35 19.98 9.42
CA GLU A 207 5.00 20.26 10.82
C GLU A 207 3.70 19.55 11.24
N GLN A 208 2.70 19.55 10.37
CA GLN A 208 1.45 18.80 10.61
C GLN A 208 1.72 17.30 10.65
N LEU A 209 2.56 16.78 9.74
CA LEU A 209 2.98 15.39 9.76
C LEU A 209 3.70 15.03 11.07
N PHE A 210 4.70 15.81 11.47
CA PHE A 210 5.49 15.52 12.66
C PHE A 210 4.68 15.70 13.96
N ALA A 211 3.65 16.54 14.00
CA ALA A 211 2.72 16.57 15.13
C ALA A 211 2.02 15.22 15.35
N ILE A 212 1.70 14.49 14.26
CA ILE A 212 1.12 13.14 14.31
C ILE A 212 2.20 12.11 14.69
N LEU A 213 3.35 12.15 14.01
CA LEU A 213 4.42 11.17 14.18
C LEU A 213 5.08 11.24 15.57
N ASP A 214 5.35 12.44 16.09
CA ASP A 214 5.94 12.64 17.42
C ASP A 214 5.01 12.13 18.54
N ARG A 215 3.70 12.33 18.39
CA ARG A 215 2.70 11.81 19.34
C ARG A 215 2.71 10.28 19.35
N PHE A 216 2.74 9.64 18.19
CA PHE A 216 2.86 8.18 18.08
C PHE A 216 4.18 7.65 18.67
N GLU A 217 5.30 8.32 18.36
CA GLU A 217 6.61 7.98 18.90
C GLU A 217 6.59 8.01 20.43
N GLN A 218 6.06 9.08 21.02
CA GLN A 218 6.03 9.25 22.46
C GLN A 218 5.18 8.17 23.13
N GLN A 219 3.98 7.88 22.61
CA GLN A 219 3.04 6.94 23.22
C GLN A 219 3.48 5.47 23.14
N THR A 220 4.29 5.11 22.14
CA THR A 220 4.72 3.71 21.93
C THR A 220 6.09 3.41 22.51
N ARG A 221 6.82 4.42 23.02
CA ARG A 221 8.21 4.26 23.49
C ARG A 221 8.34 3.25 24.64
N GLU A 222 7.43 3.31 25.60
CA GLU A 222 7.44 2.40 26.75
C GLU A 222 7.13 0.97 26.32
N ALA A 223 6.12 0.76 25.46
CA ALA A 223 5.80 -0.57 24.95
C ALA A 223 6.97 -1.18 24.18
N ASN A 224 7.59 -0.40 23.29
CA ASN A 224 8.78 -0.85 22.57
C ASN A 224 9.91 -1.29 23.52
N SER A 225 10.20 -0.48 24.54
CA SER A 225 11.23 -0.81 25.55
C SER A 225 10.89 -2.08 26.32
N ARG A 226 9.64 -2.23 26.78
CA ARG A 226 9.18 -3.45 27.48
C ARG A 226 9.33 -4.69 26.60
N SER A 227 8.96 -4.61 25.33
CA SER A 227 9.04 -5.75 24.40
C SER A 227 10.47 -6.21 24.16
N LEU A 228 11.40 -5.26 23.98
CA LEU A 228 12.83 -5.58 23.83
C LEU A 228 13.42 -6.17 25.11
N GLN A 229 13.05 -5.63 26.28
CA GLN A 229 13.47 -6.18 27.57
C GLN A 229 12.94 -7.60 27.79
N GLN A 230 11.68 -7.85 27.44
CA GLN A 230 11.09 -9.18 27.52
C GLN A 230 11.81 -10.17 26.60
N LEU A 231 12.02 -9.80 25.33
CA LEU A 231 12.72 -10.64 24.37
C LEU A 231 14.15 -10.96 24.84
N ALA A 232 14.88 -9.97 25.37
CA ALA A 232 16.22 -10.18 25.93
C ALA A 232 16.20 -11.06 27.19
N ALA A 233 15.17 -10.96 28.03
CA ALA A 233 15.04 -11.82 29.20
C ALA A 233 14.75 -13.28 28.82
N GLU A 234 13.96 -13.51 27.77
CA GLU A 234 13.58 -14.85 27.31
C GLU A 234 14.64 -15.53 26.44
N LYS A 235 15.33 -14.77 25.59
CA LYS A 235 16.24 -15.29 24.55
C LYS A 235 17.70 -14.85 24.73
N GLY A 236 17.99 -14.04 25.75
CA GLY A 236 19.31 -13.45 26.00
C GLY A 236 19.54 -12.13 25.26
N ALA A 237 20.47 -11.31 25.74
CA ALA A 237 20.74 -9.98 25.18
C ALA A 237 21.17 -10.00 23.68
N GLN A 238 21.81 -11.08 23.23
CA GLN A 238 22.21 -11.25 21.82
C GLN A 238 21.01 -11.38 20.87
N ALA A 239 19.80 -11.66 21.39
CA ALA A 239 18.57 -11.63 20.59
C ALA A 239 18.24 -10.22 20.07
N LEU A 240 18.76 -9.17 20.70
CA LEU A 240 18.53 -7.79 20.28
C LEU A 240 19.53 -7.29 19.23
N GLU A 241 20.51 -8.11 18.85
CA GLU A 241 21.40 -7.76 17.75
C GLU A 241 20.60 -7.63 16.44
N PRO A 242 20.97 -6.70 15.53
CA PRO A 242 20.19 -6.43 14.33
C PRO A 242 19.91 -7.67 13.46
N TRP A 243 20.85 -8.60 13.39
CA TRP A 243 20.72 -9.84 12.63
C TRP A 243 19.94 -10.96 13.36
N ASN A 244 19.71 -10.82 14.67
CA ASN A 244 19.04 -11.84 15.48
C ASN A 244 17.60 -11.48 15.82
N LEU A 245 17.25 -10.19 15.87
CA LEU A 245 15.96 -9.73 16.38
C LEU A 245 14.76 -10.37 15.66
N ARG A 246 14.77 -10.34 14.32
CA ARG A 246 13.65 -10.89 13.52
C ARG A 246 13.50 -12.39 13.77
N TYR A 247 14.59 -13.14 13.75
CA TYR A 247 14.61 -14.56 14.07
C TYR A 247 14.12 -14.86 15.50
N ALA A 248 14.61 -14.12 16.49
CA ALA A 248 14.25 -14.31 17.89
C ALA A 248 12.77 -13.98 18.17
N SER A 249 12.20 -13.06 17.40
CA SER A 249 10.78 -12.67 17.50
C SER A 249 9.81 -13.51 16.66
N ALA A 250 10.30 -14.37 15.76
CA ALA A 250 9.44 -15.16 14.90
C ALA A 250 8.74 -16.28 15.69
N GLY A 251 7.42 -16.45 15.50
CA GLY A 251 6.64 -17.55 16.08
C GLY A 251 6.36 -18.68 15.10
N ASP A 252 6.29 -19.93 15.59
CA ASP A 252 6.00 -21.15 14.80
C ASP A 252 4.49 -21.43 14.65
N VAL A 253 3.70 -20.37 14.43
CA VAL A 253 2.22 -20.48 14.37
C VAL A 253 1.71 -20.70 12.95
N THR A 254 2.45 -20.21 11.94
CA THR A 254 2.03 -20.27 10.53
C THR A 254 1.75 -21.70 10.05
N ARG A 255 2.60 -22.66 10.41
CA ARG A 255 2.42 -24.07 10.00
C ARG A 255 1.16 -24.70 10.61
N GLN A 256 0.78 -24.29 11.81
CA GLN A 256 -0.41 -24.80 12.49
C GLN A 256 -1.71 -24.18 11.97
N LEU A 257 -1.64 -22.94 11.46
CA LEU A 257 -2.77 -22.25 10.83
C LEU A 257 -3.02 -22.70 9.39
N ASP A 258 -1.99 -23.15 8.68
CA ASP A 258 -2.07 -23.52 7.26
C ASP A 258 -3.26 -24.42 6.88
N PRO A 259 -3.62 -25.49 7.63
CA PRO A 259 -4.78 -26.31 7.32
C PRO A 259 -6.13 -25.57 7.30
N TYR A 260 -6.21 -24.39 7.93
CA TYR A 260 -7.41 -23.54 7.98
C TYR A 260 -7.46 -22.53 6.83
N PHE A 261 -6.42 -22.41 6.01
CA PHE A 261 -6.31 -21.47 4.89
C PHE A 261 -6.03 -22.17 3.55
N PRO A 262 -6.82 -23.16 3.12
CA PRO A 262 -6.65 -23.73 1.78
C PRO A 262 -6.92 -22.66 0.72
N PHE A 263 -5.98 -22.48 -0.21
CA PHE A 263 -6.11 -21.43 -1.24
C PHE A 263 -7.36 -21.61 -2.11
N ALA A 264 -7.81 -22.85 -2.33
CA ALA A 264 -9.05 -23.14 -3.07
C ALA A 264 -10.31 -22.47 -2.49
N GLN A 265 -10.33 -22.18 -1.18
CA GLN A 265 -11.45 -21.49 -0.51
C GLN A 265 -11.27 -19.97 -0.42
N SER A 266 -10.14 -19.43 -0.88
CA SER A 266 -9.81 -18.01 -0.71
C SER A 266 -10.83 -17.09 -1.38
N LEU A 267 -11.21 -17.41 -2.62
CA LEU A 267 -12.18 -16.63 -3.40
C LEU A 267 -13.55 -16.58 -2.73
N GLU A 268 -14.05 -17.73 -2.25
CA GLU A 268 -15.33 -17.81 -1.55
C GLU A 268 -15.32 -16.95 -0.26
N ARG A 269 -14.24 -17.04 0.52
CA ARG A 269 -14.10 -16.27 1.77
C ARG A 269 -14.05 -14.77 1.51
N TRP A 270 -13.35 -14.35 0.44
CA TRP A 270 -13.31 -12.96 0.00
C TRP A 270 -14.69 -12.48 -0.44
N ILE A 271 -15.35 -13.16 -1.38
CA ILE A 271 -16.70 -12.83 -1.85
C ILE A 271 -17.68 -12.72 -0.68
N ASN A 272 -17.69 -13.73 0.19
CA ASN A 272 -18.63 -13.79 1.31
C ASN A 272 -18.38 -12.69 2.35
N SER A 273 -17.11 -12.34 2.62
CA SER A 273 -16.79 -11.25 3.55
C SER A 273 -17.21 -9.91 2.97
N PHE A 274 -16.88 -9.63 1.70
CA PHE A 274 -17.23 -8.37 1.04
C PHE A 274 -18.75 -8.19 0.92
N LYS A 275 -19.47 -9.27 0.59
CA LYS A 275 -20.94 -9.27 0.59
C LYS A 275 -21.53 -8.93 1.96
N ARG A 276 -21.05 -9.56 3.04
CA ARG A 276 -21.59 -9.28 4.39
C ARG A 276 -21.18 -7.93 4.96
N LEU A 277 -20.09 -7.35 4.45
CA LEU A 277 -19.70 -5.97 4.72
C LEU A 277 -20.46 -4.95 3.85
N HIS A 278 -21.28 -5.41 2.89
CA HIS A 278 -21.98 -4.59 1.90
C HIS A 278 -21.01 -3.74 1.04
N ILE A 279 -19.85 -4.29 0.73
CA ILE A 279 -18.86 -3.67 -0.17
C ILE A 279 -19.22 -4.05 -1.61
N GLY A 280 -19.71 -3.07 -2.37
CA GLY A 280 -19.98 -3.23 -3.80
C GLY A 280 -18.90 -2.63 -4.69
N PHE A 281 -18.98 -2.88 -5.99
CA PHE A 281 -18.02 -2.41 -7.01
C PHE A 281 -18.72 -1.63 -8.15
N ARG A 282 -19.96 -1.16 -7.94
CA ARG A 282 -20.69 -0.22 -8.82
C ARG A 282 -20.67 -0.56 -10.32
N GLY A 283 -20.83 -1.82 -10.66
CA GLY A 283 -20.87 -2.35 -12.02
C GLY A 283 -19.51 -2.62 -12.65
N ALA A 284 -18.43 -2.67 -11.88
CA ALA A 284 -17.08 -2.86 -12.40
C ALA A 284 -16.91 -4.20 -13.14
N GLN A 285 -16.01 -4.21 -14.12
CA GLN A 285 -15.49 -5.42 -14.74
C GLN A 285 -14.13 -5.75 -14.13
N MET A 286 -13.94 -7.00 -13.69
CA MET A 286 -12.79 -7.42 -12.91
C MET A 286 -12.12 -8.68 -13.44
N ASP A 287 -10.81 -8.61 -13.71
CA ASP A 287 -9.98 -9.80 -13.99
C ASP A 287 -8.99 -10.06 -12.85
N LEU A 288 -9.03 -11.28 -12.28
CA LEU A 288 -8.20 -11.69 -11.15
C LEU A 288 -7.18 -12.74 -11.60
N ASP A 289 -5.90 -12.38 -11.74
CA ASP A 289 -4.80 -13.33 -12.04
C ASP A 289 -4.07 -13.70 -10.74
N LEU A 290 -4.48 -14.80 -10.10
CA LEU A 290 -4.12 -15.06 -8.70
C LEU A 290 -2.94 -16.03 -8.50
N LEU A 291 -2.49 -16.69 -9.55
CA LEU A 291 -1.50 -17.77 -9.46
C LEU A 291 -0.12 -17.31 -9.88
N VAL A 292 0.92 -17.87 -9.27
CA VAL A 292 2.28 -17.70 -9.78
C VAL A 292 2.40 -18.36 -11.17
N ARG A 293 3.17 -17.73 -12.07
CA ARG A 293 3.46 -18.27 -13.40
C ARG A 293 4.78 -17.72 -13.93
N PRO A 294 5.58 -18.49 -14.68
CA PRO A 294 6.75 -17.96 -15.36
C PRO A 294 6.42 -16.76 -16.26
N GLY A 295 7.22 -15.70 -16.17
CA GLY A 295 7.05 -14.47 -16.96
C GLY A 295 6.04 -13.47 -16.37
N LYS A 296 5.27 -13.86 -15.34
CA LYS A 296 4.41 -12.95 -14.58
C LYS A 296 5.24 -12.13 -13.60
N TYR A 297 4.87 -10.87 -13.42
CA TYR A 297 5.48 -9.95 -12.48
C TYR A 297 5.38 -10.48 -11.04
N GLU A 298 6.49 -10.40 -10.30
CA GLU A 298 6.66 -11.00 -8.98
C GLU A 298 6.23 -10.07 -7.84
N ASN A 299 5.07 -9.41 -7.97
CA ASN A 299 4.39 -8.76 -6.84
C ASN A 299 2.86 -8.72 -7.01
N GLY A 300 2.13 -8.64 -5.89
CA GLY A 300 0.71 -8.29 -5.88
C GLY A 300 0.50 -6.81 -6.24
N PHE A 301 -0.57 -6.52 -6.99
CA PHE A 301 -1.04 -5.16 -7.25
C PHE A 301 -2.46 -5.16 -7.83
N MET A 302 -3.18 -4.05 -7.62
CA MET A 302 -4.40 -3.67 -8.31
C MET A 302 -4.08 -2.62 -9.36
N HIS A 303 -4.76 -2.71 -10.50
CA HIS A 303 -4.60 -1.78 -11.59
C HIS A 303 -5.95 -1.50 -12.31
N GLY A 304 -6.27 -0.23 -12.60
CA GLY A 304 -7.52 0.20 -13.25
C GLY A 304 -7.40 0.74 -14.69
N PRO A 305 -7.56 -0.10 -15.74
CA PRO A 305 -7.50 0.35 -17.14
C PRO A 305 -8.56 1.38 -17.54
N VAL A 306 -9.71 1.38 -16.87
CA VAL A 306 -10.75 2.39 -17.08
C VAL A 306 -11.18 2.94 -15.72
N PRO A 307 -10.81 4.19 -15.38
CA PRO A 307 -11.28 4.82 -14.16
C PRO A 307 -12.77 5.16 -14.27
N PRO A 308 -13.57 4.96 -13.21
CA PRO A 308 -14.98 5.30 -13.26
C PRO A 308 -15.21 6.78 -13.01
N PHE A 309 -16.28 7.32 -13.62
CA PHE A 309 -16.78 8.67 -13.38
C PHE A 309 -18.17 8.86 -14.04
N ILE A 310 -18.82 10.00 -13.74
CA ILE A 310 -20.05 10.42 -14.41
C ILE A 310 -19.69 11.20 -15.69
N GLN A 311 -19.81 10.56 -16.84
CA GLN A 311 -19.61 11.17 -18.15
C GLN A 311 -20.93 11.74 -18.67
N GLN A 312 -21.06 13.06 -18.69
CA GLN A 312 -22.23 13.75 -19.26
C GLN A 312 -23.58 13.21 -18.71
N GLY A 313 -23.65 12.97 -17.40
CA GLY A 313 -24.84 12.43 -16.72
C GLY A 313 -25.01 10.91 -16.81
N LYS A 314 -24.10 10.19 -17.47
CA LYS A 314 -24.09 8.72 -17.52
C LYS A 314 -22.96 8.15 -16.68
N TRP A 315 -23.25 7.09 -15.93
CA TRP A 315 -22.24 6.37 -15.17
C TRP A 315 -21.36 5.54 -16.11
N LEU A 316 -20.04 5.72 -16.02
CA LEU A 316 -19.05 4.84 -16.63
C LEU A 316 -18.44 3.95 -15.53
N PRO A 317 -18.70 2.63 -15.53
CA PRO A 317 -18.13 1.72 -14.53
C PRO A 317 -16.64 1.48 -14.76
N ALA A 318 -15.95 1.07 -13.69
CA ALA A 318 -14.53 0.79 -13.74
C ALA A 318 -14.21 -0.51 -14.51
N ARG A 319 -13.03 -0.56 -15.14
CA ARG A 319 -12.36 -1.83 -15.46
C ARG A 319 -11.16 -1.92 -14.53
N ILE A 320 -11.07 -3.01 -13.77
CA ILE A 320 -10.06 -3.22 -12.73
C ILE A 320 -9.49 -4.62 -12.91
N ASN A 321 -8.18 -4.75 -12.77
CA ASN A 321 -7.54 -6.04 -12.68
C ASN A 321 -6.73 -6.07 -11.39
N PHE A 322 -6.58 -7.24 -10.77
CA PHE A 322 -5.56 -7.38 -9.75
C PHE A 322 -4.94 -8.77 -9.74
N THR A 323 -3.74 -8.84 -9.17
CA THR A 323 -2.91 -10.03 -9.20
C THR A 323 -2.43 -10.45 -7.82
N SER A 324 -2.20 -11.76 -7.65
CA SER A 324 -1.42 -12.31 -6.54
C SER A 324 -0.47 -13.41 -7.04
N LEU A 325 0.35 -13.94 -6.14
CA LEU A 325 1.41 -14.92 -6.45
C LEU A 325 1.20 -16.24 -5.71
N ALA A 326 -0.06 -16.65 -5.54
CA ALA A 326 -0.33 -17.86 -4.77
C ALA A 326 0.29 -19.10 -5.46
N GLN A 327 0.95 -19.92 -4.65
CA GLN A 327 1.47 -21.24 -4.96
C GLN A 327 0.68 -22.25 -4.11
N PRO A 328 -0.44 -22.81 -4.61
CA PRO A 328 -1.36 -23.58 -3.77
C PRO A 328 -0.75 -24.79 -3.05
N ASP A 329 0.38 -25.30 -3.53
CA ASP A 329 1.14 -26.43 -2.97
C ASP A 329 2.16 -26.04 -1.89
N GLN A 330 2.36 -24.74 -1.65
CA GLN A 330 3.30 -24.23 -0.64
C GLN A 330 2.58 -23.87 0.67
N VAL A 331 3.11 -24.38 1.80
CA VAL A 331 2.65 -24.03 3.16
C VAL A 331 2.69 -22.52 3.36
N GLY A 332 1.59 -21.95 3.87
CA GLY A 332 1.39 -20.53 4.12
C GLY A 332 0.92 -19.75 2.89
N SER A 333 1.01 -20.32 1.68
CA SER A 333 0.62 -19.60 0.47
C SER A 333 -0.88 -19.32 0.41
N GLY A 334 -1.73 -20.15 1.01
CA GLY A 334 -3.17 -19.90 1.02
C GLY A 334 -3.55 -18.73 1.91
N ALA A 335 -2.91 -18.57 3.08
CA ALA A 335 -3.09 -17.42 3.95
C ALA A 335 -2.53 -16.14 3.29
N HIS A 336 -1.33 -16.21 2.71
CA HIS A 336 -0.73 -15.09 1.98
C HIS A 336 -1.57 -14.67 0.77
N GLY A 337 -2.00 -15.64 -0.05
CA GLY A 337 -2.85 -15.38 -1.19
C GLY A 337 -4.18 -14.73 -0.79
N LEU A 338 -4.83 -15.22 0.28
CA LEU A 338 -6.05 -14.62 0.79
C LEU A 338 -5.84 -13.18 1.29
N ASN A 339 -4.73 -12.92 1.99
CA ASN A 339 -4.36 -11.58 2.42
C ASN A 339 -4.22 -10.64 1.22
N THR A 340 -3.52 -11.05 0.15
CA THR A 340 -3.44 -10.27 -1.09
C THR A 340 -4.82 -10.06 -1.71
N LEU A 341 -5.70 -11.08 -1.75
CA LEU A 341 -7.07 -10.91 -2.28
C LEU A 341 -7.86 -9.84 -1.52
N PHE A 342 -7.76 -9.78 -0.20
CA PHE A 342 -8.43 -8.75 0.60
C PHE A 342 -7.81 -7.37 0.39
N HIS A 343 -6.49 -7.30 0.36
CA HIS A 343 -5.74 -6.07 0.13
C HIS A 343 -6.11 -5.45 -1.24
N GLU A 344 -5.89 -6.21 -2.31
CA GLU A 344 -6.20 -5.74 -3.67
C GLU A 344 -7.70 -5.58 -3.91
N GLY A 345 -8.53 -6.40 -3.26
CA GLY A 345 -9.98 -6.24 -3.25
C GLY A 345 -10.43 -4.93 -2.60
N GLY A 346 -9.74 -4.47 -1.55
CA GLY A 346 -9.98 -3.16 -0.93
C GLY A 346 -9.59 -2.00 -1.83
N HIS A 347 -8.46 -2.11 -2.55
CA HIS A 347 -8.13 -1.17 -3.62
C HIS A 347 -9.21 -1.17 -4.72
N ALA A 348 -9.61 -2.35 -5.22
CA ALA A 348 -10.63 -2.47 -6.24
C ALA A 348 -11.96 -1.85 -5.80
N ALA A 349 -12.37 -2.05 -4.55
CA ALA A 349 -13.57 -1.44 -3.98
C ALA A 349 -13.43 0.10 -3.95
N HIS A 350 -12.31 0.62 -3.46
CA HIS A 350 -12.05 2.06 -3.48
C HIS A 350 -12.19 2.62 -4.90
N PHE A 351 -11.40 2.12 -5.85
CA PHE A 351 -11.35 2.68 -7.19
C PHE A 351 -12.60 2.43 -8.03
N ALA A 352 -13.41 1.41 -7.72
CA ALA A 352 -14.71 1.20 -8.34
C ALA A 352 -15.80 2.16 -7.80
N ASN A 353 -15.63 2.68 -6.58
CA ASN A 353 -16.64 3.50 -5.91
C ASN A 353 -16.43 5.01 -6.02
N ILE A 354 -15.33 5.46 -6.62
CA ILE A 354 -15.11 6.89 -6.90
C ILE A 354 -16.21 7.40 -7.83
N CYS A 355 -16.94 8.43 -7.39
CA CYS A 355 -18.13 8.93 -8.08
C CYS A 355 -18.05 10.43 -8.31
N GLN A 356 -17.11 10.83 -9.15
CA GLN A 356 -16.91 12.24 -9.53
C GLN A 356 -17.27 12.47 -11.00
N ASN A 357 -17.21 13.71 -11.47
CA ASN A 357 -17.60 14.10 -12.83
C ASN A 357 -16.45 14.05 -13.85
N ALA A 358 -15.27 13.57 -13.46
CA ALA A 358 -14.09 13.45 -14.32
C ALA A 358 -13.18 12.30 -13.87
N PRO A 359 -12.40 11.68 -14.77
CA PRO A 359 -11.47 10.61 -14.42
C PRO A 359 -10.24 11.09 -13.64
N CYS A 360 -9.93 12.39 -13.64
CA CYS A 360 -8.83 12.97 -12.85
C CYS A 360 -9.02 12.86 -11.33
N PHE A 361 -10.19 12.42 -10.87
CA PHE A 361 -10.47 12.11 -9.46
C PHE A 361 -10.24 10.64 -9.07
N SER A 362 -9.91 9.80 -10.04
CA SER A 362 -9.76 8.34 -9.88
C SER A 362 -8.34 7.88 -10.22
N GLN A 363 -7.34 8.50 -9.60
CA GLN A 363 -5.92 8.25 -9.90
C GLN A 363 -5.26 7.34 -8.87
N GLU A 364 -4.45 6.38 -9.29
CA GLU A 364 -3.68 5.50 -8.38
C GLU A 364 -2.52 6.25 -7.70
N PHE A 365 -1.99 7.26 -8.40
CA PHE A 365 -0.83 8.07 -7.99
C PHE A 365 -1.25 9.54 -7.74
N PRO A 366 -0.33 10.46 -7.39
CA PRO A 366 -0.68 11.86 -7.15
C PRO A 366 -1.57 12.42 -8.27
N PRO A 367 -2.71 13.03 -7.89
CA PRO A 367 -2.98 13.70 -6.61
C PRO A 367 -3.60 12.83 -5.49
N THR A 368 -3.73 11.51 -5.67
CA THR A 368 -4.11 10.58 -4.60
C THR A 368 -2.95 10.37 -3.63
N SER A 369 -3.25 10.44 -2.32
CA SER A 369 -2.29 10.12 -1.26
C SER A 369 -2.05 8.61 -1.23
N MET A 370 -0.79 8.19 -1.06
CA MET A 370 -0.46 6.78 -0.86
C MET A 370 -1.13 6.26 0.41
N ALA A 371 -1.08 7.02 1.50
CA ALA A 371 -1.76 6.67 2.74
C ALA A 371 -3.26 6.46 2.52
N TYR A 372 -3.89 7.32 1.72
CA TYR A 372 -5.33 7.22 1.46
C TYR A 372 -5.69 5.97 0.65
N ALA A 373 -4.89 5.63 -0.36
CA ALA A 373 -5.08 4.41 -1.14
C ALA A 373 -4.89 3.15 -0.27
N GLU A 374 -3.85 3.14 0.56
CA GLU A 374 -3.47 2.02 1.44
C GLU A 374 -4.44 1.82 2.61
N THR A 375 -5.05 2.88 3.17
CA THR A 375 -6.02 2.73 4.27
C THR A 375 -7.13 1.73 3.95
N GLN A 376 -7.59 1.69 2.69
CA GLN A 376 -8.76 0.88 2.32
C GLN A 376 -8.41 -0.59 2.11
N SER A 377 -7.27 -0.85 1.47
CA SER A 377 -6.73 -2.19 1.30
C SER A 377 -6.35 -2.78 2.64
N MET A 378 -5.62 -2.02 3.46
CA MET A 378 -5.18 -2.43 4.79
C MET A 378 -6.33 -2.56 5.79
N PHE A 379 -7.40 -1.77 5.65
CA PHE A 379 -8.60 -1.98 6.48
C PHE A 379 -9.22 -3.35 6.16
N CYS A 380 -9.37 -3.69 4.89
CA CYS A 380 -9.96 -4.96 4.47
C CYS A 380 -9.09 -6.14 4.93
N ASP A 381 -7.78 -6.12 4.69
CA ASP A 381 -6.91 -7.23 5.07
C ASP A 381 -6.71 -7.38 6.59
N SER A 382 -6.85 -6.30 7.37
CA SER A 382 -6.78 -6.35 8.83
C SER A 382 -7.84 -7.26 9.47
N LEU A 383 -8.96 -7.50 8.77
CA LEU A 383 -10.03 -8.39 9.24
C LEU A 383 -9.57 -9.85 9.31
N LEU A 384 -8.57 -10.25 8.53
CA LEU A 384 -8.11 -11.64 8.48
C LEU A 384 -7.42 -12.09 9.77
N ASP A 385 -6.96 -11.13 10.57
CA ASP A 385 -6.36 -11.36 11.88
C ASP A 385 -7.38 -11.30 13.03
N ASP A 386 -8.62 -10.88 12.75
CA ASP A 386 -9.66 -10.76 13.77
C ASP A 386 -10.12 -12.14 14.23
N ALA A 387 -10.19 -12.32 15.55
CA ALA A 387 -10.48 -13.62 16.17
C ALA A 387 -11.86 -14.15 15.77
N ASP A 388 -12.85 -13.28 15.63
CA ASP A 388 -14.19 -13.65 15.19
C ASP A 388 -14.26 -13.97 13.69
N TRP A 389 -13.49 -13.28 12.85
CA TRP A 389 -13.32 -13.62 11.43
C TRP A 389 -12.68 -15.01 11.28
N LEU A 390 -11.59 -15.27 12.00
CA LEU A 390 -10.92 -16.59 12.02
C LEU A 390 -11.90 -17.71 12.42
N LYS A 391 -12.77 -17.45 13.41
CA LYS A 391 -13.80 -18.42 13.82
C LYS A 391 -14.87 -18.66 12.78
N ARG A 392 -15.31 -17.61 12.08
CA ARG A 392 -16.41 -17.70 11.11
C ARG A 392 -15.96 -18.25 9.76
N TYR A 393 -14.77 -17.88 9.30
CA TYR A 393 -14.31 -18.10 7.92
C TYR A 393 -13.15 -19.08 7.79
N ALA A 394 -12.17 -19.08 8.70
CA ALA A 394 -11.00 -19.94 8.61
C ALA A 394 -11.29 -21.35 9.14
N LYS A 395 -11.89 -22.18 8.27
CA LYS A 395 -12.25 -23.57 8.56
C LYS A 395 -11.30 -24.54 7.85
N ASN A 396 -11.01 -25.66 8.51
CA ASN A 396 -10.25 -26.75 7.91
C ASN A 396 -11.10 -27.59 6.95
N ALA A 397 -10.50 -28.63 6.35
CA ALA A 397 -11.21 -29.54 5.43
C ALA A 397 -12.39 -30.30 6.06
N ALA A 398 -12.42 -30.46 7.39
CA ALA A 398 -13.53 -31.05 8.13
C ALA A 398 -14.64 -30.03 8.49
N GLY A 399 -14.44 -28.75 8.14
CA GLY A 399 -15.37 -27.66 8.47
C GLY A 399 -15.20 -27.11 9.89
N GLU A 400 -14.15 -27.50 10.60
CA GLU A 400 -13.88 -27.06 11.98
C GLU A 400 -13.16 -25.70 11.99
N PRO A 401 -13.53 -24.78 12.89
CA PRO A 401 -12.89 -23.47 12.99
C PRO A 401 -11.52 -23.53 13.69
N VAL A 402 -10.70 -22.49 13.51
CA VAL A 402 -9.41 -22.32 14.23
C VAL A 402 -9.61 -22.46 15.75
N PRO A 403 -8.84 -23.32 16.46
CA PRO A 403 -8.94 -23.45 17.92
C PRO A 403 -8.56 -22.18 18.68
N ASP A 404 -9.22 -21.92 19.82
CA ASP A 404 -8.94 -20.77 20.69
C ASP A 404 -7.45 -20.68 21.08
N ALA A 405 -6.87 -21.82 21.47
CA ALA A 405 -5.47 -21.91 21.85
C ALA A 405 -4.51 -21.52 20.71
N LEU A 406 -4.89 -21.76 19.45
CA LEU A 406 -4.09 -21.39 18.30
C LEU A 406 -4.21 -19.88 17.99
N ILE A 407 -5.38 -19.29 18.21
CA ILE A 407 -5.57 -17.83 18.13
C ILE A 407 -4.76 -17.14 19.23
N GLU A 408 -4.83 -17.63 20.48
CA GLU A 408 -4.03 -17.12 21.60
C GLU A 408 -2.53 -17.20 21.30
N ALA A 409 -2.06 -18.33 20.76
CA ALA A 409 -0.65 -18.49 20.36
C ALA A 409 -0.24 -17.52 19.25
N SER A 410 -1.11 -17.26 18.26
CA SER A 410 -0.88 -16.25 17.21
C SER A 410 -0.74 -14.85 17.79
N ILE A 411 -1.61 -14.47 18.73
CA ILE A 411 -1.54 -13.18 19.43
C ILE A 411 -0.24 -13.09 20.23
N ALA A 412 0.10 -14.14 21.00
CA ALA A 412 1.32 -14.19 21.79
C ALA A 412 2.60 -14.08 20.95
N ALA A 413 2.59 -14.58 19.71
CA ALA A 413 3.71 -14.47 18.78
C ALA A 413 3.87 -13.07 18.17
N ARG A 414 2.77 -12.35 17.92
CA ARG A 414 2.79 -11.08 17.16
C ARG A 414 2.73 -9.83 18.03
N GLN A 415 1.87 -9.84 19.05
CA GLN A 415 1.57 -8.67 19.86
C GLN A 415 2.80 -8.05 20.54
N PRO A 416 3.76 -8.83 21.09
CA PRO A 416 4.94 -8.24 21.75
C PRO A 416 5.73 -7.32 20.82
N MET A 417 5.91 -7.67 19.55
CA MET A 417 6.74 -6.88 18.63
C MET A 417 5.96 -5.85 17.81
N ARG A 418 4.65 -5.67 18.06
CA ARG A 418 3.82 -4.74 17.30
C ARG A 418 4.34 -3.31 17.35
N ALA A 419 4.59 -2.77 18.55
CA ALA A 419 5.16 -1.43 18.70
C ALA A 419 6.52 -1.26 17.97
N PHE A 420 7.39 -2.26 18.05
CA PHE A 420 8.68 -2.24 17.35
C PHE A 420 8.50 -2.20 15.83
N ASN A 421 7.58 -3.01 15.30
CA ASN A 421 7.31 -3.10 13.87
C ASN A 421 6.82 -1.77 13.29
N GLU A 422 5.87 -1.11 13.95
CA GLU A 422 5.36 0.18 13.46
C GLU A 422 6.36 1.31 13.64
N ARG A 423 7.16 1.28 14.71
CA ARG A 423 8.28 2.22 14.90
C ARG A 423 9.39 2.04 13.85
N HIS A 424 9.54 0.85 13.27
CA HIS A 424 10.42 0.66 12.13
C HIS A 424 9.94 1.40 10.87
N ILE A 425 8.63 1.62 10.71
CA ILE A 425 8.12 2.49 9.64
C ILE A 425 8.39 3.94 9.98
N LEU A 426 8.13 4.34 11.24
CA LEU A 426 8.39 5.68 11.78
C LEU A 426 9.85 6.14 11.61
N LEU A 427 10.81 5.22 11.68
CA LEU A 427 12.24 5.49 11.50
C LEU A 427 12.55 6.26 10.20
N VAL A 428 11.91 5.89 9.09
CA VAL A 428 12.23 6.42 7.75
C VAL A 428 11.94 7.91 7.61
N PRO A 429 10.73 8.43 7.91
CA PRO A 429 10.47 9.86 7.80
C PRO A 429 11.30 10.71 8.76
N TYR A 430 11.68 10.22 9.94
CA TYR A 430 12.61 10.96 10.82
C TYR A 430 14.00 11.09 10.18
N PHE A 431 14.49 10.01 9.58
CA PHE A 431 15.78 10.02 8.90
C PHE A 431 15.78 10.95 7.69
N GLU A 432 14.79 10.82 6.79
CA GLU A 432 14.70 11.66 5.59
C GLU A 432 14.50 13.14 5.96
N TRP A 433 13.61 13.45 6.92
CA TRP A 433 13.40 14.82 7.35
C TRP A 433 14.66 15.48 7.90
N ALA A 434 15.45 14.76 8.71
CA ALA A 434 16.72 15.29 9.21
C ALA A 434 17.74 15.47 8.08
N LEU A 435 17.87 14.49 7.19
CA LEU A 435 18.86 14.49 6.11
C LEU A 435 18.60 15.59 5.08
N TYR A 436 17.35 15.79 4.66
CA TYR A 436 17.00 16.81 3.67
C TYR A 436 17.09 18.25 4.22
N GLN A 437 17.23 18.44 5.53
CA GLN A 437 17.48 19.75 6.13
C GLN A 437 18.95 20.17 6.14
N TRP A 438 19.89 19.23 5.95
CA TRP A 438 21.31 19.55 5.92
C TRP A 438 21.67 20.40 4.72
N GLU A 439 22.73 21.20 4.82
CA GLU A 439 23.39 21.79 3.65
C GLU A 439 24.27 20.75 2.94
N ASP A 440 24.58 21.00 1.68
CA ASP A 440 25.26 20.03 0.82
C ASP A 440 26.63 19.61 1.38
N GLU A 441 27.37 20.54 1.99
CA GLU A 441 28.70 20.28 2.58
C GLU A 441 28.67 19.36 3.81
N GLN A 442 27.53 19.25 4.48
CA GLN A 442 27.35 18.39 5.65
C GLN A 442 27.08 16.93 5.26
N ARG A 443 26.67 16.65 4.01
CA ARG A 443 26.21 15.33 3.54
C ARG A 443 27.37 14.40 3.15
N THR A 444 28.33 14.19 4.05
CA THR A 444 29.39 13.19 3.83
C THR A 444 28.88 11.78 4.13
N PRO A 445 29.46 10.71 3.51
CA PRO A 445 29.11 9.33 3.84
C PRO A 445 29.14 9.01 5.35
N GLU A 446 30.13 9.52 6.06
CA GLU A 446 30.29 9.31 7.51
C GLU A 446 29.18 10.00 8.30
N ALA A 447 28.86 11.25 7.95
CA ALA A 447 27.80 12.01 8.61
C ALA A 447 26.43 11.35 8.39
N ILE A 448 26.12 10.95 7.15
CA ILE A 448 24.84 10.29 6.84
C ILE A 448 24.75 8.93 7.54
N THR A 449 25.85 8.17 7.59
CA THR A 449 25.91 6.91 8.35
C THR A 449 25.65 7.17 9.83
N ALA A 450 26.27 8.18 10.42
CA ALA A 450 26.08 8.54 11.83
C ALA A 450 24.62 8.93 12.11
N LEU A 451 24.00 9.74 11.25
CA LEU A 451 22.57 10.08 11.34
C LEU A 451 21.70 8.82 11.28
N ALA A 452 21.97 7.90 10.35
CA ALA A 452 21.22 6.65 10.26
C ALA A 452 21.31 5.85 11.57
N ARG A 453 22.50 5.72 12.18
CA ARG A 453 22.66 5.02 13.47
C ARG A 453 21.97 5.75 14.62
N GLU A 454 22.05 7.06 14.67
CA GLU A 454 21.40 7.88 15.70
C GLU A 454 19.87 7.70 15.66
N VAL A 455 19.26 7.84 14.48
CA VAL A 455 17.80 7.72 14.33
C VAL A 455 17.36 6.26 14.57
N GLU A 456 18.10 5.26 14.07
CA GLU A 456 17.82 3.85 14.36
C GLU A 456 17.80 3.60 15.88
N SER A 457 18.82 4.08 16.61
CA SER A 457 18.89 3.91 18.05
C SER A 457 17.77 4.66 18.79
N LYS A 458 17.49 5.90 18.40
CA LYS A 458 16.46 6.74 19.02
C LYS A 458 15.07 6.14 18.85
N ILE A 459 14.73 5.67 17.65
CA ILE A 459 13.39 5.20 17.32
C ILE A 459 13.20 3.74 17.72
N LEU A 460 14.16 2.86 17.42
CA LEU A 460 14.01 1.42 17.66
C LEU A 460 14.45 1.00 19.06
N GLY A 461 15.31 1.76 19.75
CA GLY A 461 15.82 1.40 21.06
C GLY A 461 16.88 0.29 21.06
N ILE A 462 17.50 0.01 19.90
CA ILE A 462 18.57 -0.99 19.71
C ILE A 462 19.75 -0.38 18.95
N SER A 463 20.91 -1.04 18.97
CA SER A 463 22.18 -0.55 18.40
C SER A 463 22.17 -0.41 16.86
N GLY A 464 21.17 -0.98 16.19
CA GLY A 464 20.95 -0.79 14.77
C GLY A 464 19.69 -1.49 14.27
N SER A 465 19.19 -1.06 13.12
CA SER A 465 17.99 -1.65 12.52
C SER A 465 18.26 -3.02 11.90
N PRO A 466 17.35 -4.01 12.07
CA PRO A 466 17.36 -5.27 11.32
C PRO A 466 17.31 -5.05 9.80
N ARG A 467 16.66 -3.97 9.35
CA ARG A 467 16.78 -3.48 7.99
C ARG A 467 17.44 -2.11 8.03
N PRO A 468 18.76 -2.04 7.77
CA PRO A 468 19.50 -0.80 7.71
C PRO A 468 18.77 0.31 6.93
N THR A 469 18.64 1.51 7.51
CA THR A 469 17.80 2.59 6.95
C THR A 469 18.14 2.93 5.50
N LEU A 470 19.43 3.03 5.17
CA LEU A 470 19.87 3.37 3.81
C LEU A 470 19.74 2.19 2.83
N ALA A 471 19.54 0.96 3.31
CA ALA A 471 19.28 -0.22 2.48
C ALA A 471 17.79 -0.34 2.10
N ILE A 472 16.93 0.57 2.56
CA ILE A 472 15.54 0.66 2.14
C ILE A 472 15.50 1.28 0.73
N PRO A 473 15.05 0.55 -0.31
CA PRO A 473 15.13 1.01 -1.69
C PRO A 473 14.23 2.22 -1.98
N HIS A 474 13.23 2.47 -1.12
CA HIS A 474 12.30 3.60 -1.30
C HIS A 474 13.01 4.95 -1.32
N LEU A 475 14.13 5.09 -0.61
CA LEU A 475 14.94 6.32 -0.55
C LEU A 475 15.59 6.65 -1.91
N LEU A 476 15.72 5.66 -2.79
CA LEU A 476 16.48 5.79 -4.04
C LEU A 476 15.65 6.34 -5.19
N SER A 477 14.33 6.12 -5.23
CA SER A 477 13.51 6.57 -6.36
C SER A 477 12.82 7.92 -6.15
N LEU A 478 12.68 8.69 -7.22
CA LEU A 478 11.89 9.92 -7.26
C LEU A 478 10.44 9.67 -6.80
N GLU A 479 9.89 8.52 -7.19
CA GLU A 479 8.52 8.12 -6.92
C GLU A 479 8.28 7.92 -5.41
N SER A 480 9.17 7.21 -4.71
CA SER A 480 8.94 6.79 -3.31
C SER A 480 9.81 7.47 -2.24
N ALA A 481 10.83 8.25 -2.61
CA ALA A 481 11.59 9.01 -1.62
C ALA A 481 10.67 10.03 -0.92
N CYS A 482 10.80 10.17 0.40
CA CYS A 482 9.94 10.99 1.25
C CYS A 482 8.44 10.62 1.19
N SER A 483 8.07 9.36 0.94
CA SER A 483 6.68 8.89 1.00
C SER A 483 6.43 7.77 2.01
N TYR A 484 7.47 7.22 2.65
CA TYR A 484 7.36 6.03 3.50
C TYR A 484 6.43 6.22 4.71
N GLN A 485 6.25 7.46 5.17
CA GLN A 485 5.26 7.82 6.20
C GLN A 485 3.83 7.42 5.83
N GLY A 486 3.50 7.29 4.53
CA GLY A 486 2.15 6.98 4.12
C GLY A 486 1.67 5.60 4.59
N TYR A 487 2.57 4.63 4.75
CA TYR A 487 2.24 3.33 5.35
C TYR A 487 1.81 3.48 6.81
N LEU A 488 2.52 4.30 7.58
CA LEU A 488 2.19 4.51 8.98
C LEU A 488 0.91 5.33 9.15
N LEU A 489 0.71 6.35 8.30
CA LEU A 489 -0.56 7.10 8.25
C LEU A 489 -1.74 6.19 7.88
N ALA A 490 -1.55 5.26 6.94
CA ALA A 490 -2.57 4.26 6.60
C ALA A 490 -2.91 3.37 7.80
N LEU A 491 -1.92 2.83 8.52
CA LEU A 491 -2.14 2.05 9.74
C LEU A 491 -2.89 2.84 10.83
N MET A 492 -2.54 4.12 11.00
CA MET A 492 -3.26 5.01 11.92
C MET A 492 -4.72 5.17 11.52
N ALA A 493 -4.97 5.43 10.22
CA ALA A 493 -6.31 5.57 9.68
C ALA A 493 -7.12 4.26 9.77
N VAL A 494 -6.48 3.10 9.57
CA VAL A 494 -7.10 1.77 9.74
C VAL A 494 -7.58 1.60 11.17
N GLU A 495 -6.71 1.79 12.17
CA GLU A 495 -7.11 1.62 13.58
C GLU A 495 -8.13 2.67 14.03
N GLN A 496 -8.03 3.90 13.55
CA GLN A 496 -9.03 4.94 13.77
C GLN A 496 -10.41 4.56 13.19
N THR A 497 -10.43 4.01 11.98
CA THR A 497 -11.65 3.54 11.31
C THR A 497 -12.26 2.33 12.03
N ARG A 498 -11.42 1.37 12.42
CA ARG A 498 -11.84 0.19 13.18
C ARG A 498 -12.47 0.61 14.51
N GLN A 499 -11.83 1.54 15.22
CA GLN A 499 -12.35 2.05 16.50
C GLN A 499 -13.67 2.79 16.35
N PHE A 500 -13.85 3.57 15.27
CA PHE A 500 -15.14 4.19 14.96
C PHE A 500 -16.28 3.16 14.86
N PHE A 501 -16.10 2.12 14.04
CA PHE A 501 -17.12 1.08 13.87
C PHE A 501 -17.31 0.22 15.13
N LEU A 502 -16.23 -0.11 15.86
CA LEU A 502 -16.33 -0.82 17.13
C LEU A 502 -17.10 -0.03 18.19
N GLN A 503 -16.90 1.29 18.27
CA GLN A 503 -17.65 2.14 19.21
C GLN A 503 -19.11 2.32 18.81
N ARG A 504 -19.38 2.49 17.52
CA ARG A 504 -20.73 2.75 17.02
C ARG A 504 -21.58 1.48 16.95
N ASP A 505 -21.01 0.39 16.44
CA ASP A 505 -21.73 -0.82 16.05
C ASP A 505 -21.38 -2.04 16.93
N GLY A 506 -20.23 -2.02 17.60
CA GLY A 506 -19.79 -3.09 18.52
C GLY A 506 -19.02 -4.24 17.86
N TYR A 507 -18.88 -4.26 16.52
CA TYR A 507 -18.21 -5.35 15.80
C TYR A 507 -17.80 -4.92 14.37
N LEU A 508 -16.84 -5.66 13.80
CA LEU A 508 -16.35 -5.45 12.43
C LEU A 508 -16.76 -6.60 11.49
N THR A 509 -16.50 -7.84 11.89
CA THR A 509 -16.78 -9.02 11.06
C THR A 509 -18.27 -9.11 10.72
N ASP A 510 -18.58 -9.13 9.42
CA ASP A 510 -19.94 -9.16 8.89
C ASP A 510 -20.80 -7.94 9.29
N ASN A 511 -20.19 -6.76 9.48
CA ASN A 511 -20.91 -5.52 9.73
C ASN A 511 -21.35 -4.85 8.41
N PRO A 512 -22.66 -4.86 8.09
CA PRO A 512 -23.17 -4.34 6.82
C PRO A 512 -23.16 -2.82 6.72
N ALA A 513 -22.85 -2.10 7.81
CA ALA A 513 -22.75 -0.64 7.78
C ALA A 513 -21.39 -0.16 7.23
N ILE A 514 -20.36 -1.00 7.25
CA ILE A 514 -18.99 -0.64 6.86
C ILE A 514 -18.92 -0.23 5.38
N GLY A 515 -19.35 -1.10 4.46
CA GLY A 515 -19.24 -0.84 3.03
C GLY A 515 -19.93 0.45 2.58
N PRO A 516 -21.20 0.70 2.95
CA PRO A 516 -21.89 1.95 2.62
C PRO A 516 -21.20 3.21 3.17
N ASP A 517 -20.67 3.15 4.39
CA ASP A 517 -20.00 4.29 5.01
C ASP A 517 -18.63 4.57 4.36
N LEU A 518 -17.81 3.54 4.12
CA LEU A 518 -16.56 3.69 3.39
C LEU A 518 -16.82 4.20 1.97
N ALA A 519 -17.84 3.66 1.27
CA ALA A 519 -18.21 4.14 -0.05
C ALA A 519 -18.61 5.62 -0.07
N ARG A 520 -19.35 6.08 0.94
CA ARG A 520 -19.80 7.46 1.04
C ARG A 520 -18.68 8.43 1.44
N HIS A 521 -17.94 8.08 2.48
CA HIS A 521 -17.05 9.03 3.18
C HIS A 521 -15.62 8.97 2.68
N TYR A 522 -15.16 7.77 2.31
CA TYR A 522 -13.82 7.58 1.78
C TYR A 522 -13.89 7.58 0.26
N TRP A 523 -14.54 6.61 -0.37
CA TRP A 523 -14.32 6.33 -1.80
C TRP A 523 -14.98 7.33 -2.76
N LEU A 524 -16.23 7.74 -2.52
CA LEU A 524 -16.99 8.65 -3.39
C LEU A 524 -16.22 9.90 -3.85
N PRO A 525 -15.53 10.67 -2.97
CA PRO A 525 -14.81 11.88 -3.37
C PRO A 525 -13.56 11.62 -4.22
N GLY A 526 -13.00 10.40 -4.19
CA GLY A 526 -11.69 10.10 -4.78
C GLY A 526 -10.62 11.09 -4.31
N ASN A 527 -9.70 11.47 -5.20
CA ASN A 527 -8.70 12.50 -4.90
C ASN A 527 -9.24 13.95 -4.97
N GLY A 528 -10.55 14.15 -4.89
CA GLY A 528 -11.14 15.48 -4.76
C GLY A 528 -10.86 16.13 -3.41
N VAL A 529 -10.64 15.33 -2.37
CA VAL A 529 -10.38 15.75 -0.98
C VAL A 529 -9.05 15.20 -0.47
N SER A 530 -8.58 15.65 0.70
CA SER A 530 -7.40 15.07 1.35
C SER A 530 -7.77 13.81 2.15
N HIS A 531 -6.78 13.00 2.52
CA HIS A 531 -6.99 11.84 3.41
C HIS A 531 -7.53 12.26 4.79
N ASP A 532 -7.06 13.40 5.31
CA ASP A 532 -7.56 13.95 6.58
C ASP A 532 -9.04 14.35 6.47
N ASP A 533 -9.47 14.89 5.33
CA ASP A 533 -10.88 15.21 5.08
C ASP A 533 -11.76 13.96 5.05
N THR A 534 -11.28 12.84 4.48
CA THR A 534 -12.05 11.59 4.48
C THR A 534 -12.21 11.07 5.90
N LEU A 535 -11.14 11.07 6.71
CA LEU A 535 -11.19 10.70 8.13
C LEU A 535 -12.19 11.54 8.91
N ARG A 536 -12.14 12.87 8.77
CA ARG A 536 -13.10 13.79 9.40
C ARG A 536 -14.53 13.51 8.99
N SER A 537 -14.75 13.18 7.72
CA SER A 537 -16.07 12.88 7.18
C SER A 537 -16.68 11.63 7.81
N LEU A 538 -15.89 10.58 8.05
CA LEU A 538 -16.35 9.33 8.64
C LEU A 538 -16.39 9.37 10.17
N THR A 539 -15.25 9.71 10.80
CA THR A 539 -15.05 9.52 12.24
C THR A 539 -15.28 10.79 13.05
N GLY A 540 -15.43 11.95 12.39
CA GLY A 540 -15.61 13.25 13.02
C GLY A 540 -14.32 13.93 13.48
N GLU A 541 -13.15 13.31 13.27
CA GLU A 541 -11.84 13.88 13.61
C GLU A 541 -10.79 13.58 12.52
N GLY A 542 -9.69 14.35 12.53
CA GLY A 542 -8.57 14.14 11.60
C GLY A 542 -7.69 12.97 12.02
N PHE A 543 -6.49 12.86 11.45
CA PHE A 543 -5.53 11.84 11.86
C PHE A 543 -5.29 11.80 13.37
N ASN A 544 -5.61 10.65 13.97
CA ASN A 544 -5.42 10.40 15.39
C ASN A 544 -4.52 9.16 15.60
N PRO A 545 -3.24 9.35 15.96
CA PRO A 545 -2.31 8.23 16.15
C PRO A 545 -2.60 7.40 17.41
N ASP A 546 -3.47 7.86 18.31
CA ASP A 546 -3.73 7.23 19.60
C ASP A 546 -4.28 5.82 19.46
N TYR A 547 -5.11 5.57 18.44
CA TYR A 547 -5.72 4.26 18.24
C TYR A 547 -4.69 3.20 17.85
N LEU A 548 -3.78 3.53 16.93
CA LEU A 548 -2.67 2.65 16.59
C LEU A 548 -1.72 2.49 17.78
N ALA A 549 -1.44 3.56 18.52
CA ALA A 549 -0.60 3.49 19.71
C ALA A 549 -1.22 2.61 20.81
N GLN A 550 -2.52 2.71 21.05
CA GLN A 550 -3.27 1.85 21.98
C GLN A 550 -3.14 0.38 21.57
N ALA A 551 -3.35 0.08 20.28
CA ALA A 551 -3.24 -1.26 19.74
C ALA A 551 -1.80 -1.83 19.85
N CYS A 552 -0.78 -0.98 19.66
CA CYS A 552 0.63 -1.32 19.90
C CYS A 552 0.96 -1.54 21.38
N ASN A 553 0.28 -0.83 22.28
CA ASN A 553 0.58 -0.82 23.71
C ASN A 553 -0.07 -1.96 24.50
N GLN A 554 -1.02 -2.68 23.89
CA GLN A 554 -1.68 -3.85 24.51
C GLN A 554 -0.68 -4.93 24.88
N THR A 555 -0.87 -5.49 26.08
CA THR A 555 -0.23 -6.75 26.48
C THR A 555 -0.89 -7.94 25.77
N VAL A 556 -0.18 -9.07 25.69
CA VAL A 556 -0.75 -10.33 25.18
C VAL A 556 -2.04 -10.72 25.91
N ALA A 557 -2.09 -10.54 27.23
CA ALA A 557 -3.26 -10.86 28.03
C ALA A 557 -4.47 -9.97 27.69
N GLN A 558 -4.26 -8.67 27.48
CA GLN A 558 -5.32 -7.75 27.07
C GLN A 558 -5.83 -8.08 25.66
N ALA A 559 -4.92 -8.25 24.70
CA ALA A 559 -5.28 -8.61 23.33
C ALA A 559 -6.05 -9.94 23.27
N TRP A 560 -5.64 -10.94 24.08
CA TRP A 560 -6.36 -12.20 24.19
C TRP A 560 -7.73 -12.05 24.85
N GLN A 561 -7.85 -11.23 25.90
CA GLN A 561 -9.14 -10.96 26.54
C GLN A 561 -10.13 -10.32 25.55
N GLU A 562 -9.68 -9.35 24.76
CA GLU A 562 -10.49 -8.73 23.71
C GLU A 562 -10.86 -9.73 22.60
N ALA A 563 -9.92 -10.57 22.16
CA ALA A 563 -10.19 -11.63 21.20
C ALA A 563 -11.24 -12.64 21.71
N ARG A 564 -11.20 -13.02 22.99
CA ARG A 564 -12.21 -13.89 23.60
C ARG A 564 -13.59 -13.24 23.64
N GLN A 565 -13.64 -11.95 23.95
CA GLN A 565 -14.89 -11.20 23.98
C GLN A 565 -15.52 -11.11 22.58
N THR A 566 -14.72 -10.77 21.56
CA THR A 566 -15.18 -10.71 20.17
C THR A 566 -15.64 -12.07 19.65
N ILE A 567 -14.94 -13.17 19.98
CA ILE A 567 -15.41 -14.54 19.67
C ILE A 567 -16.78 -14.82 20.30
N ALA A 568 -16.96 -14.48 21.58
CA ALA A 568 -18.21 -14.73 22.30
C ALA A 568 -19.38 -13.90 21.73
N ASP A 569 -19.16 -12.62 21.48
CA ASP A 569 -20.17 -11.72 20.92
C ASP A 569 -20.55 -12.13 19.49
N ALA A 570 -19.57 -12.55 18.69
CA ALA A 570 -19.82 -13.08 17.36
C ALA A 570 -20.56 -14.42 17.41
N ALA A 571 -20.34 -15.28 18.39
CA ALA A 571 -21.12 -16.51 18.55
C ALA A 571 -22.57 -16.24 18.94
N ALA A 572 -22.84 -15.16 19.68
CA ALA A 572 -24.17 -14.75 20.09
C ALA A 572 -24.95 -14.03 18.96
N ARG A 573 -24.24 -13.43 18.00
CA ARG A 573 -24.84 -12.70 16.86
C ARG A 573 -25.07 -13.64 15.67
N PRO A 574 -26.26 -13.64 15.05
CA PRO A 574 -26.50 -14.43 13.84
C PRO A 574 -25.55 -14.00 12.72
N GLN A 575 -25.08 -14.95 11.92
CA GLN A 575 -24.33 -14.65 10.70
C GLN A 575 -25.33 -14.49 9.54
N PRO A 576 -25.44 -13.30 8.93
CA PRO A 576 -26.37 -13.08 7.83
C PRO A 576 -26.00 -13.92 6.59
N ALA A 577 -26.91 -14.07 5.65
CA ALA A 577 -26.59 -14.63 4.34
C ALA A 577 -25.60 -13.72 3.60
N ALA A 578 -24.79 -14.28 2.71
CA ALA A 578 -23.94 -13.50 1.81
C ALA A 578 -24.69 -13.24 0.49
N ASP A 579 -25.77 -12.46 0.56
CA ASP A 579 -26.72 -12.21 -0.53
C ASP A 579 -26.68 -10.79 -1.11
N PHE A 580 -25.83 -9.91 -0.56
CA PHE A 580 -25.57 -8.59 -1.13
C PHE A 580 -25.03 -8.71 -2.56
N ASP A 581 -25.60 -7.91 -3.48
CA ASP A 581 -25.12 -7.82 -4.84
C ASP A 581 -23.84 -6.96 -4.89
N LEU A 582 -22.71 -7.59 -5.18
CA LEU A 582 -21.42 -6.91 -5.34
C LEU A 582 -21.46 -5.91 -6.50
N ALA A 583 -22.40 -6.03 -7.44
CA ALA A 583 -22.46 -5.25 -8.67
C ALA A 583 -21.10 -5.30 -9.39
N ALA A 584 -20.63 -6.50 -9.74
CA ALA A 584 -19.40 -6.71 -10.50
C ALA A 584 -19.54 -7.89 -11.46
N HIS A 585 -18.89 -7.79 -12.62
CA HIS A 585 -18.58 -8.96 -13.45
C HIS A 585 -17.13 -9.38 -13.15
N ILE A 586 -16.94 -10.53 -12.52
CA ILE A 586 -15.64 -11.01 -12.03
C ILE A 586 -15.26 -12.26 -12.83
N ARG A 587 -14.04 -12.24 -13.37
CA ARG A 587 -13.38 -13.39 -13.99
C ARG A 587 -12.10 -13.70 -13.23
N VAL A 588 -11.89 -14.97 -12.92
CA VAL A 588 -10.61 -15.45 -12.40
C VAL A 588 -9.85 -16.09 -13.54
N VAL A 589 -8.63 -15.61 -13.79
CA VAL A 589 -7.82 -16.00 -14.94
C VAL A 589 -6.45 -16.55 -14.49
N ASP A 590 -5.81 -17.30 -15.38
CA ASP A 590 -4.41 -17.68 -15.30
C ASP A 590 -3.80 -17.39 -16.68
N GLY A 591 -3.23 -16.19 -16.82
CA GLY A 591 -2.87 -15.63 -18.12
C GLY A 591 -4.11 -15.47 -19.00
N ASP A 592 -4.09 -16.07 -20.20
CA ASP A 592 -5.21 -15.99 -21.15
C ASP A 592 -6.34 -17.01 -20.85
N LYS A 593 -6.14 -17.91 -19.88
CA LYS A 593 -7.12 -18.95 -19.53
C LYS A 593 -8.07 -18.45 -18.45
N VAL A 594 -9.37 -18.48 -18.73
CA VAL A 594 -10.41 -18.27 -17.69
C VAL A 594 -10.55 -19.54 -16.86
N LEU A 595 -10.39 -19.42 -15.55
CA LEU A 595 -10.59 -20.50 -14.57
C LEU A 595 -12.02 -20.51 -14.03
N ALA A 596 -12.60 -19.34 -13.79
CA ALA A 596 -13.95 -19.17 -13.28
C ALA A 596 -14.53 -17.80 -13.68
N ASP A 597 -15.86 -17.68 -13.75
CA ASP A 597 -16.58 -16.46 -14.15
C ASP A 597 -17.92 -16.38 -13.39
N ASN A 598 -18.28 -15.21 -12.85
CA ASN A 598 -19.53 -15.02 -12.11
C ASN A 598 -20.76 -14.72 -12.98
N ALA A 599 -20.67 -14.83 -14.31
CA ALA A 599 -21.84 -14.75 -15.21
C ALA A 599 -22.93 -15.78 -14.87
N GLY A 600 -22.56 -16.92 -14.28
CA GLY A 600 -23.46 -17.95 -13.75
C GLY A 600 -23.83 -17.79 -12.27
N GLY A 601 -23.40 -16.70 -11.61
CA GLY A 601 -23.53 -16.44 -10.18
C GLY A 601 -22.25 -16.71 -9.39
N ASP A 602 -22.06 -15.98 -8.29
CA ASP A 602 -20.82 -16.02 -7.50
C ASP A 602 -20.54 -17.39 -6.87
N GLU A 603 -21.57 -18.13 -6.48
CA GLU A 603 -21.40 -19.50 -5.95
C GLU A 603 -20.82 -20.44 -7.00
N GLN A 604 -21.26 -20.33 -8.26
CA GLN A 604 -20.75 -21.15 -9.35
C GLN A 604 -19.28 -20.81 -9.63
N MET A 605 -18.95 -19.52 -9.68
CA MET A 605 -17.57 -19.05 -9.83
C MET A 605 -16.67 -19.61 -8.71
N CYS A 606 -17.11 -19.55 -7.45
CA CYS A 606 -16.33 -20.06 -6.33
C CYS A 606 -16.10 -21.58 -6.42
N ARG A 607 -17.11 -22.35 -6.82
CA ARG A 607 -16.98 -23.80 -7.05
C ARG A 607 -16.02 -24.11 -8.18
N ASP A 608 -16.12 -23.41 -9.30
CA ASP A 608 -15.27 -23.63 -10.47
C ASP A 608 -13.81 -23.27 -10.17
N PHE A 609 -13.58 -22.17 -9.45
CA PHE A 609 -12.26 -21.79 -8.98
C PHE A 609 -11.67 -22.87 -8.04
N ALA A 610 -12.41 -23.29 -7.03
CA ALA A 610 -11.96 -24.32 -6.10
C ALA A 610 -11.63 -25.64 -6.83
N ALA A 611 -12.46 -26.06 -7.78
CA ALA A 611 -12.20 -27.22 -8.62
C ALA A 611 -10.93 -27.06 -9.47
N ALA A 612 -10.72 -25.89 -10.07
CA ALA A 612 -9.53 -25.58 -10.85
C ALA A 612 -8.23 -25.59 -10.02
N ILE A 613 -8.29 -25.13 -8.76
CA ILE A 613 -7.16 -25.20 -7.83
C ILE A 613 -6.90 -26.63 -7.38
N ASN A 614 -7.93 -27.36 -6.95
CA ASN A 614 -7.78 -28.74 -6.48
C ASN A 614 -7.22 -29.66 -7.58
N ALA A 615 -7.65 -29.49 -8.83
CA ALA A 615 -7.11 -30.25 -9.97
C ALA A 615 -5.61 -30.04 -10.22
N ARG A 616 -5.01 -28.94 -9.70
CA ARG A 616 -3.55 -28.71 -9.76
C ARG A 616 -2.80 -29.40 -8.63
N LEU A 617 -3.48 -29.68 -7.52
CA LEU A 617 -2.88 -30.29 -6.33
C LEU A 617 -2.83 -31.83 -6.41
N GLY A 618 -3.59 -32.44 -7.32
CA GLY A 618 -3.67 -33.90 -7.53
C GLY A 618 -5.04 -34.44 -7.20
#